data_AF-A0A1I5J1L7-F1
#
_entry.id   AF-A0A1I5J1L7-F1
#
_cell.length_a   1.000
_cell.length_b   1.000
_cell.length_c   1.000
_cell.angle_alpha   90.00
_cell.angle_beta   90.00
_cell.angle_gamma   90.00
#
_symmetry.space_group_name_H-M   'P 1'
#
loop_
_entity.id
_entity.type
_entity.pdbx_description
1 polymer ?
#
loop_
_entity_poly.entity_id
_entity_poly.type
_entity_poly.pdbx_seq_one_letter_code
_entity_poly.pdbx_strand_id
1 'polypeptide(L)'
;MKAKMTLGILFLFLSLTTFSYAAEKDVEGNEKNAVLRVNITGKLKLCSFDDKGYAFVDVKGGNPPYKISSRNKVSNQILSDLNPGTYTVLIEDKDGNKLEERFVVQPPMPILAEIVEIKNANIESNELGAAKLGVKNFDNSTLKIEWSHGLKNREVAENLKPGSYFVKVSDESSCETTIYFEVKESSNSDYSFTIPAKKSYTSQIIAEDNPSKWMGKKFTKEELKAIADEIASKMENK
;
A
#
# COMPACT_ATOMS: atom_id res chain seq x y z
N MET A 1 3.81 -51.70 -19.02
CA MET A 1 4.81 -50.71 -19.52
C MET A 1 4.08 -49.80 -20.51
N LYS A 2 3.87 -48.50 -20.31
CA LYS A 2 4.50 -47.46 -19.49
C LYS A 2 3.42 -46.50 -18.98
N ALA A 3 3.56 -46.06 -17.74
CA ALA A 3 2.80 -44.94 -17.20
C ALA A 3 3.26 -43.63 -17.85
N LYS A 4 2.30 -42.73 -18.16
CA LYS A 4 2.56 -41.30 -18.33
C LYS A 4 1.73 -40.57 -17.27
N MET A 5 2.46 -40.04 -16.30
CA MET A 5 2.00 -39.23 -15.20
C MET A 5 1.97 -37.78 -15.69
N THR A 6 0.77 -37.21 -15.85
CA THR A 6 0.58 -35.76 -16.04
C THR A 6 0.01 -35.19 -14.75
N LEU A 7 0.80 -34.32 -14.13
CA LEU A 7 0.59 -33.67 -12.86
C LEU A 7 -0.42 -32.52 -13.05
N GLY A 8 -1.69 -32.76 -12.76
CA GLY A 8 -2.72 -31.73 -12.69
C GLY A 8 -2.90 -31.27 -11.25
N ILE A 9 -2.50 -30.04 -10.94
CA ILE A 9 -2.71 -29.38 -9.65
C ILE A 9 -4.22 -29.13 -9.51
N LEU A 10 -4.87 -29.99 -8.73
CA LEU A 10 -6.28 -29.88 -8.38
C LEU A 10 -6.41 -28.86 -7.24
N PHE A 11 -6.80 -27.62 -7.57
CA PHE A 11 -7.24 -26.64 -6.59
C PHE A 11 -8.50 -27.17 -5.91
N LEU A 12 -8.35 -27.71 -4.70
CA LEU A 12 -9.44 -28.05 -3.79
C LEU A 12 -10.07 -26.75 -3.29
N PHE A 13 -11.12 -26.30 -3.97
CA PHE A 13 -12.13 -25.46 -3.33
C PHE A 13 -12.81 -26.30 -2.26
N LEU A 14 -12.48 -26.08 -0.99
CA LEU A 14 -13.36 -26.51 0.10
C LEU A 14 -14.66 -25.71 -0.01
N SER A 15 -15.64 -26.25 -0.72
CA SER A 15 -17.02 -25.84 -0.57
C SER A 15 -17.41 -26.15 0.88
N LEU A 16 -17.75 -25.12 1.65
CA LEU A 16 -18.44 -25.24 2.93
C LEU A 16 -19.74 -26.01 2.69
N THR A 17 -19.71 -27.32 2.92
CA THR A 17 -20.92 -28.10 3.11
C THR A 17 -21.52 -27.62 4.42
N THR A 18 -22.61 -26.87 4.35
CA THR A 18 -23.47 -26.65 5.52
C THR A 18 -24.05 -28.00 5.89
N PHE A 19 -23.48 -28.63 6.93
CA PHE A 19 -24.16 -29.73 7.61
C PHE A 19 -25.40 -29.14 8.28
N SER A 20 -26.56 -29.26 7.63
CA SER A 20 -27.85 -29.14 8.30
C SER A 20 -28.02 -30.37 9.18
N TYR A 21 -27.70 -30.23 10.47
CA TYR A 21 -28.02 -31.24 11.47
C TYR A 21 -29.42 -30.95 12.03
N ALA A 22 -30.33 -31.91 11.93
CA ALA A 22 -31.67 -31.81 12.49
C ALA A 22 -31.58 -31.78 14.03
N ALA A 23 -32.32 -30.87 14.66
CA ALA A 23 -32.41 -30.79 16.12
C ALA A 23 -33.12 -32.03 16.68
N GLU A 24 -32.51 -32.70 17.65
CA GLU A 24 -33.10 -33.85 18.34
C GLU A 24 -33.95 -33.34 19.52
N LYS A 25 -35.27 -33.56 19.44
CA LYS A 25 -36.24 -33.15 20.48
C LYS A 25 -36.23 -34.15 21.64
N ASP A 26 -36.37 -33.66 22.88
CA ASP A 26 -36.57 -34.54 24.03
C ASP A 26 -38.03 -35.03 24.13
N VAL A 27 -38.27 -35.99 25.05
CA VAL A 27 -39.56 -36.68 25.26
C VAL A 27 -40.69 -35.72 25.66
N GLU A 28 -40.36 -34.50 26.09
CA GLU A 28 -41.32 -33.45 26.47
C GLU A 28 -41.54 -32.40 25.36
N GLY A 29 -40.94 -32.59 24.17
CA GLY A 29 -41.12 -31.70 23.03
C GLY A 29 -40.43 -30.35 23.19
N ASN A 30 -39.52 -30.21 24.16
CA ASN A 30 -38.72 -29.02 24.32
C ASN A 30 -37.57 -29.07 23.32
N GLU A 31 -37.34 -27.96 22.64
CA GLU A 31 -36.22 -27.85 21.70
C GLU A 31 -34.94 -27.85 22.54
N LYS A 32 -34.30 -29.02 22.67
CA LYS A 32 -32.95 -29.14 23.23
C LYS A 32 -32.03 -28.33 22.33
N ASN A 33 -31.91 -27.03 22.60
CA ASN A 33 -30.90 -26.17 22.02
C ASN A 33 -29.55 -26.52 22.67
N ALA A 34 -29.17 -27.80 22.61
CA ALA A 34 -28.08 -28.40 23.39
C ALA A 34 -26.71 -28.23 22.73
N VAL A 35 -26.65 -27.64 21.54
CA VAL A 35 -25.40 -27.44 20.81
C VAL A 35 -24.88 -26.04 21.09
N LEU A 36 -23.80 -25.96 21.85
CA LEU A 36 -23.01 -24.75 22.01
C LEU A 36 -22.36 -24.37 20.67
N ARG A 37 -22.41 -23.09 20.34
CA ARG A 37 -21.70 -22.46 19.22
C ARG A 37 -21.01 -21.23 19.74
N VAL A 38 -19.85 -20.93 19.18
CA VAL A 38 -19.08 -19.75 19.56
C VAL A 38 -18.70 -18.99 18.30
N ASN A 39 -18.87 -17.67 18.35
CA ASN A 39 -18.34 -16.76 17.36
C ASN A 39 -17.26 -15.89 18.02
N ILE A 40 -16.07 -15.86 17.41
CA ILE A 40 -14.93 -15.10 17.91
C ILE A 40 -14.70 -13.92 16.97
N THR A 41 -14.74 -12.71 17.52
CA THR A 41 -14.49 -11.48 16.78
C THR A 41 -13.51 -10.59 17.52
N GLY A 42 -12.94 -9.57 16.87
CA GLY A 42 -12.07 -8.60 17.51
C GLY A 42 -10.83 -8.30 16.67
N LYS A 43 -9.80 -7.75 17.33
CA LYS A 43 -8.52 -7.46 16.69
C LYS A 43 -7.60 -8.67 16.79
N LEU A 44 -7.70 -9.56 15.79
CA LEU A 44 -6.92 -10.79 15.71
C LEU A 44 -5.71 -10.69 14.76
N LYS A 45 -5.58 -9.58 14.03
CA LYS A 45 -4.41 -9.26 13.20
C LYS A 45 -3.73 -8.03 13.79
N LEU A 46 -2.43 -8.10 14.01
CA LEU A 46 -1.64 -7.00 14.55
C LEU A 46 -0.93 -6.23 13.44
N CYS A 47 -0.66 -4.95 13.68
CA CYS A 47 0.02 -4.10 12.71
C CYS A 47 1.51 -3.88 13.05
N SER A 48 1.88 -4.03 14.32
CA SER A 48 3.25 -3.90 14.83
C SER A 48 3.49 -4.83 16.02
N PHE A 49 4.76 -5.06 16.40
CA PHE A 49 5.10 -5.93 17.53
C PHE A 49 4.67 -5.36 18.89
N ASP A 50 4.52 -4.05 19.00
CA ASP A 50 4.03 -3.38 20.21
C ASP A 50 2.50 -3.42 20.33
N ASP A 51 1.82 -3.72 19.23
CA ASP A 51 0.37 -3.86 19.18
C ASP A 51 -0.14 -5.04 20.04
N LYS A 52 -1.40 -4.96 20.46
CA LYS A 52 -2.07 -5.99 21.25
C LYS A 52 -3.43 -6.30 20.67
N GLY A 53 -3.74 -7.59 20.60
CA GLY A 53 -5.01 -8.09 20.13
C GLY A 53 -6.06 -8.12 21.24
N TYR A 54 -7.31 -8.23 20.84
CA TYR A 54 -8.41 -8.55 21.73
C TYR A 54 -9.41 -9.45 21.01
N ALA A 55 -10.12 -10.27 21.78
CA ALA A 55 -11.13 -11.18 21.27
C ALA A 55 -12.41 -11.09 22.11
N PHE A 56 -13.54 -11.01 21.43
CA PHE A 56 -14.89 -11.15 21.96
C PHE A 56 -15.37 -12.57 21.70
N VAL A 57 -15.89 -13.24 22.74
CA VAL A 57 -16.42 -14.60 22.70
C VAL A 57 -17.94 -14.53 22.82
N ASP A 58 -18.65 -14.62 21.69
CA ASP A 58 -20.11 -14.66 21.65
C ASP A 58 -20.61 -16.11 21.62
N VAL A 59 -21.24 -16.55 22.71
CA VAL A 59 -21.75 -17.91 22.87
C VAL A 59 -23.23 -17.96 22.47
N LYS A 60 -23.60 -18.90 21.59
CA LYS A 60 -24.97 -19.18 21.13
C LYS A 60 -25.34 -20.64 21.39
N GLY A 61 -26.63 -20.91 21.60
CA GLY A 61 -27.11 -22.25 21.96
C GLY A 61 -26.63 -22.67 23.35
N GLY A 62 -26.85 -23.92 23.73
CA GLY A 62 -26.67 -24.39 25.11
C GLY A 62 -27.62 -23.71 26.09
N ASN A 63 -27.40 -23.97 27.38
CA ASN A 63 -28.21 -23.41 28.45
C ASN A 63 -27.38 -22.49 29.38
N PRO A 64 -27.68 -21.19 29.47
CA PRO A 64 -26.95 -20.26 30.35
C PRO A 64 -27.22 -20.56 31.83
N PRO A 65 -26.34 -20.14 32.77
CA PRO A 65 -25.12 -19.35 32.53
C PRO A 65 -23.97 -20.16 31.93
N TYR A 66 -23.10 -19.48 31.17
CA TYR A 66 -21.88 -20.06 30.61
C TYR A 66 -20.67 -19.78 31.49
N LYS A 67 -19.84 -20.78 31.70
CA LYS A 67 -18.48 -20.65 32.24
C LYS A 67 -17.51 -20.64 31.07
N ILE A 68 -16.81 -19.52 30.91
CA ILE A 68 -15.74 -19.39 29.92
C ILE A 68 -14.43 -19.45 30.68
N SER A 69 -13.53 -20.34 30.26
CA SER A 69 -12.20 -20.45 30.80
C SER A 69 -11.18 -20.50 29.67
N SER A 70 -10.03 -19.85 29.88
CA SER A 70 -8.86 -19.98 29.03
C SER A 70 -7.71 -20.50 29.89
N ARG A 71 -6.77 -21.22 29.28
CA ARG A 71 -5.60 -21.81 29.96
C ARG A 71 -4.76 -20.76 30.74
N ASN A 72 -4.96 -19.46 30.46
CA ASN A 72 -4.22 -18.31 31.04
C ASN A 72 -5.04 -17.34 31.92
N LYS A 73 -6.18 -17.75 32.50
CA LYS A 73 -7.10 -16.99 33.38
C LYS A 73 -8.14 -16.08 32.71
N VAL A 74 -9.26 -15.99 33.45
CA VAL A 74 -10.43 -15.07 33.43
C VAL A 74 -11.72 -15.57 32.78
N SER A 75 -12.80 -15.15 33.45
CA SER A 75 -14.22 -15.53 33.48
C SER A 75 -15.14 -14.63 32.65
N ASN A 76 -14.60 -13.83 31.73
CA ASN A 76 -15.35 -12.81 30.98
C ASN A 76 -15.37 -13.13 29.48
N GLN A 77 -16.40 -12.66 28.76
CA GLN A 77 -16.54 -12.81 27.30
C GLN A 77 -15.51 -12.00 26.49
N ILE A 78 -14.56 -11.32 27.14
CA ILE A 78 -13.57 -10.45 26.51
C ILE A 78 -12.18 -10.90 26.96
N LEU A 79 -11.32 -11.19 25.98
CA LEU A 79 -9.90 -11.41 26.17
C LEU A 79 -9.15 -10.19 25.61
N SER A 80 -8.34 -9.53 26.43
CA SER A 80 -7.55 -8.35 26.06
C SER A 80 -6.05 -8.62 26.15
N ASP A 81 -5.24 -7.67 25.67
CA ASP A 81 -3.78 -7.69 25.77
C ASP A 81 -3.11 -8.94 25.18
N LEU A 82 -3.67 -9.44 24.08
CA LEU A 82 -3.22 -10.67 23.44
C LEU A 82 -2.00 -10.42 22.57
N ASN A 83 -0.95 -11.21 22.80
CA ASN A 83 0.22 -11.29 21.94
C ASN A 83 -0.07 -12.25 20.76
N PRO A 84 0.76 -12.24 19.71
CA PRO A 84 0.68 -13.26 18.66
C PRO A 84 0.75 -14.67 19.24
N GLY A 85 -0.16 -15.54 18.80
CA GLY A 85 -0.22 -16.91 19.28
C GLY A 85 -1.59 -17.55 19.11
N THR A 86 -1.66 -18.83 19.46
CA THR A 86 -2.90 -19.60 19.45
C THR A 86 -3.49 -19.61 20.85
N TYR A 87 -4.77 -19.26 20.93
CA TYR A 87 -5.54 -19.23 22.17
C TYR A 87 -6.60 -20.32 22.14
N THR A 88 -6.92 -20.86 23.31
CA THR A 88 -7.95 -21.88 23.49
C THR A 88 -8.89 -21.42 24.57
N VAL A 89 -10.18 -21.39 24.25
CA VAL A 89 -11.26 -21.12 25.19
C VAL A 89 -12.08 -22.39 25.36
N LEU A 90 -12.38 -22.73 26.61
CA LEU A 90 -13.27 -23.80 27.00
C LEU A 90 -14.54 -23.16 27.57
N ILE A 91 -15.66 -23.45 26.91
CA ILE A 91 -16.99 -22.98 27.27
C ILE A 91 -17.75 -24.17 27.86
N GLU A 92 -18.35 -23.98 29.02
CA GLU A 92 -19.24 -24.95 29.67
C GLU A 92 -20.58 -24.29 30.00
N ASP A 93 -21.69 -24.92 29.65
CA ASP A 93 -23.04 -24.43 29.98
C ASP A 93 -23.54 -24.97 31.34
N LYS A 94 -24.73 -24.56 31.78
CA LYS A 94 -25.25 -24.98 33.11
C LYS A 94 -25.50 -26.49 33.22
N ASP A 95 -25.74 -27.16 32.10
CA ASP A 95 -26.05 -28.59 32.04
C ASP A 95 -24.79 -29.44 31.78
N GLY A 96 -23.62 -28.80 31.75
CA GLY A 96 -22.32 -29.45 31.61
C GLY A 96 -21.89 -29.73 30.18
N ASN A 97 -22.60 -29.21 29.17
CA ASN A 97 -22.16 -29.29 27.78
C ASN A 97 -20.90 -28.45 27.62
N LYS A 98 -19.89 -28.99 26.93
CA LYS A 98 -18.58 -28.35 26.75
C LYS A 98 -18.26 -28.13 25.28
N LEU A 99 -17.66 -26.98 25.00
CA LEU A 99 -17.09 -26.64 23.70
C LEU A 99 -15.68 -26.10 23.91
N GLU A 100 -14.70 -26.69 23.24
CA GLU A 100 -13.36 -26.12 23.11
C GLU A 100 -13.26 -25.42 21.76
N GLU A 101 -12.99 -24.12 21.78
CA GLU A 101 -12.78 -23.32 20.58
C GLU A 101 -11.36 -22.75 20.56
N ARG A 102 -10.74 -22.72 19.38
CA ARG A 102 -9.38 -22.21 19.19
C ARG A 102 -9.39 -21.07 18.19
N PHE A 103 -8.63 -20.03 18.50
CA PHE A 103 -8.41 -18.92 17.58
C PHE A 103 -6.95 -18.48 17.60
N VAL A 104 -6.56 -17.76 16.56
CA VAL A 104 -5.19 -17.30 16.38
C VAL A 104 -5.18 -15.78 16.36
N VAL A 105 -4.32 -15.20 17.20
CA VAL A 105 -3.88 -13.82 17.03
C VAL A 105 -2.64 -13.87 16.12
N GLN A 106 -2.80 -13.37 14.91
CA GLN A 106 -1.76 -13.40 13.89
C GLN A 106 -0.62 -12.45 14.28
N PRO A 107 0.64 -12.83 13.98
CA PRO A 107 1.76 -11.91 14.13
C PRO A 107 1.59 -10.68 13.23
N PRO A 108 2.33 -9.60 13.50
CA PRO A 108 2.29 -8.42 12.65
C PRO A 108 2.60 -8.75 11.19
N MET A 109 1.69 -8.37 10.29
CA MET A 109 1.88 -8.49 8.84
C MET A 109 1.92 -7.08 8.25
N PRO A 110 3.10 -6.44 8.18
CA PRO A 110 3.21 -5.06 7.74
C PRO A 110 2.85 -4.92 6.26
N ILE A 111 2.23 -3.78 5.91
CA ILE A 111 2.08 -3.36 4.52
C ILE A 111 3.43 -2.85 4.03
N LEU A 112 3.98 -3.50 3.00
CA LEU A 112 5.20 -3.02 2.34
C LEU A 112 4.80 -2.15 1.16
N ALA A 113 5.14 -0.87 1.24
CA ALA A 113 4.82 0.11 0.22
C ALA A 113 6.01 1.04 0.00
N GLU A 114 6.26 1.39 -1.26
CA GLU A 114 7.29 2.36 -1.64
C GLU A 114 6.93 3.05 -2.95
N ILE A 115 7.49 4.24 -3.19
CA ILE A 115 7.40 4.87 -4.51
C ILE A 115 8.48 4.27 -5.41
N VAL A 116 8.06 3.54 -6.44
CA VAL A 116 8.96 2.83 -7.36
C VAL A 116 9.36 3.66 -8.58
N GLU A 117 8.60 4.72 -8.88
CA GLU A 117 8.86 5.61 -10.01
C GLU A 117 8.35 7.01 -9.71
N ILE A 118 9.14 8.03 -10.09
CA ILE A 118 8.75 9.45 -10.03
C ILE A 118 9.09 10.10 -11.38
N LYS A 119 8.08 10.68 -12.03
CA LYS A 119 8.24 11.62 -13.14
C LYS A 119 8.13 13.04 -12.59
N ASN A 120 9.19 13.82 -12.74
CA ASN A 120 9.19 15.24 -12.40
C ASN A 120 8.32 16.04 -13.38
N ALA A 121 7.74 17.15 -12.91
CA ALA A 121 7.00 18.06 -13.78
C ALA A 121 8.00 18.92 -14.59
N ASN A 122 7.61 19.37 -15.78
CA ASN A 122 8.39 20.31 -16.59
C ASN A 122 7.51 21.53 -16.88
N ILE A 123 7.86 22.66 -16.27
CA ILE A 123 7.09 23.90 -16.39
C ILE A 123 7.25 24.51 -17.79
N GLU A 124 8.39 24.34 -18.45
CA GLU A 124 8.64 24.90 -19.79
C GLU A 124 7.77 24.21 -20.85
N SER A 125 7.56 22.90 -20.74
CA SER A 125 6.69 22.13 -21.64
C SER A 125 5.25 21.96 -21.14
N ASN A 126 4.89 22.57 -19.99
CA ASN A 126 3.62 22.36 -19.29
C ASN A 126 3.30 20.87 -18.99
N GLU A 127 4.32 20.02 -18.87
CA GLU A 127 4.11 18.64 -18.46
C GLU A 127 4.02 18.53 -16.94
N LEU A 128 2.96 17.87 -16.46
CA LEU A 128 2.82 17.55 -15.04
C LEU A 128 3.59 16.28 -14.68
N GLY A 129 3.95 16.18 -13.40
CA GLY A 129 4.62 15.02 -12.82
C GLY A 129 3.67 13.86 -12.54
N ALA A 130 4.25 12.72 -12.21
CA ALA A 130 3.56 11.51 -11.84
C ALA A 130 4.38 10.69 -10.83
N ALA A 131 3.73 9.81 -10.09
CA ALA A 131 4.38 8.86 -9.19
C ALA A 131 3.68 7.50 -9.24
N LYS A 132 4.46 6.42 -9.15
CA LYS A 132 3.96 5.05 -9.08
C LYS A 132 4.28 4.43 -7.73
N LEU A 133 3.24 3.96 -7.05
CA LEU A 133 3.31 3.19 -5.83
C LEU A 133 3.54 1.72 -6.18
N GLY A 134 4.59 1.13 -5.62
CA GLY A 134 4.73 -0.32 -5.50
C GLY A 134 4.20 -0.74 -4.14
N VAL A 135 3.28 -1.70 -4.12
CA VAL A 135 2.72 -2.23 -2.88
C VAL A 135 2.71 -3.75 -2.88
N LYS A 136 3.07 -4.34 -1.74
CA LYS A 136 3.00 -5.77 -1.50
C LYS A 136 2.21 -6.02 -0.22
N ASN A 137 1.11 -6.75 -0.37
CA ASN A 137 0.32 -7.23 0.75
C ASN A 137 0.53 -8.74 0.95
N PHE A 138 0.72 -9.18 2.18
CA PHE A 138 1.04 -10.58 2.49
C PHE A 138 -0.20 -11.46 2.71
N ASP A 139 -1.35 -10.87 2.99
CA ASP A 139 -2.59 -11.60 3.32
C ASP A 139 -3.66 -11.54 2.22
N ASN A 140 -3.33 -10.98 1.05
CA ASN A 140 -4.25 -10.74 -0.07
C ASN A 140 -5.49 -9.91 0.28
N SER A 141 -5.52 -9.20 1.41
CA SER A 141 -6.64 -8.33 1.75
C SER A 141 -6.73 -7.14 0.78
N THR A 142 -7.94 -6.60 0.60
CA THR A 142 -8.13 -5.39 -0.19
C THR A 142 -7.38 -4.23 0.46
N LEU A 143 -6.55 -3.53 -0.33
CA LEU A 143 -5.87 -2.33 0.12
C LEU A 143 -6.66 -1.09 -0.29
N LYS A 144 -6.70 -0.12 0.62
CA LYS A 144 -7.17 1.24 0.36
C LYS A 144 -5.95 2.14 0.18
N ILE A 145 -5.91 2.87 -0.93
CA ILE A 145 -4.83 3.80 -1.26
C ILE A 145 -5.44 5.20 -1.30
N GLU A 146 -4.83 6.16 -0.60
CA GLU A 146 -5.25 7.56 -0.56
C GLU A 146 -4.04 8.48 -0.69
N TRP A 147 -3.98 9.19 -1.80
CA TRP A 147 -2.92 10.17 -2.07
C TRP A 147 -3.28 11.53 -1.44
N SER A 148 -2.27 12.30 -1.05
CA SER A 148 -2.44 13.59 -0.39
C SER A 148 -3.20 14.65 -1.20
N HIS A 149 -3.27 14.48 -2.53
CA HIS A 149 -4.02 15.34 -3.44
C HIS A 149 -5.44 14.82 -3.75
N GLY A 150 -5.90 13.80 -3.01
CA GLY A 150 -7.29 13.32 -3.04
C GLY A 150 -7.55 12.13 -3.97
N LEU A 151 -6.57 11.67 -4.75
CA LEU A 151 -6.71 10.45 -5.56
C LEU A 151 -6.86 9.22 -4.66
N LYS A 152 -7.74 8.28 -5.03
CA LYS A 152 -8.04 7.08 -4.25
C LYS A 152 -8.01 5.83 -5.11
N ASN A 153 -7.64 4.69 -4.50
CA ASN A 153 -7.72 3.35 -5.09
C ASN A 153 -7.00 3.23 -6.44
N ARG A 154 -5.84 3.87 -6.55
CA ARG A 154 -4.95 3.87 -7.72
C ARG A 154 -3.50 3.80 -7.26
N GLU A 155 -2.71 2.98 -7.94
CA GLU A 155 -1.27 2.86 -7.70
C GLU A 155 -0.45 3.92 -8.45
N VAL A 156 -1.04 4.58 -9.44
CA VAL A 156 -0.39 5.66 -10.19
C VAL A 156 -1.11 6.96 -9.90
N ALA A 157 -0.35 7.96 -9.45
CA ALA A 157 -0.78 9.34 -9.34
C ALA A 157 -0.22 10.16 -10.49
N GLU A 158 -1.09 10.90 -11.17
CA GLU A 158 -0.75 11.74 -12.32
C GLU A 158 -1.16 13.19 -12.03
N ASN A 159 -0.80 14.11 -12.92
CA ASN A 159 -1.15 15.53 -12.83
C ASN A 159 -0.59 16.24 -11.58
N LEU A 160 0.60 15.82 -11.15
CA LEU A 160 1.27 16.39 -9.98
C LEU A 160 2.07 17.63 -10.35
N LYS A 161 1.88 18.73 -9.62
CA LYS A 161 2.75 19.91 -9.72
C LYS A 161 4.03 19.68 -8.90
N PRO A 162 5.09 20.48 -9.09
CA PRO A 162 6.21 20.45 -8.17
C PRO A 162 5.76 20.64 -6.72
N GLY A 163 6.24 19.81 -5.81
CA GLY A 163 5.89 19.85 -4.40
C GLY A 163 6.05 18.52 -3.68
N SER A 164 5.79 18.55 -2.37
CA SER A 164 5.81 17.37 -1.50
C SER A 164 4.45 16.70 -1.44
N TYR A 165 4.45 15.38 -1.53
CA TYR A 165 3.25 14.55 -1.51
C TYR A 165 3.42 13.40 -0.53
N PHE A 166 2.30 12.81 -0.14
CA PHE A 166 2.31 11.53 0.55
C PHE A 166 1.21 10.62 0.01
N VAL A 167 1.39 9.32 0.19
CA VAL A 167 0.37 8.31 -0.06
C VAL A 167 0.19 7.46 1.18
N LYS A 168 -1.06 7.36 1.62
CA LYS A 168 -1.48 6.51 2.73
C LYS A 168 -2.05 5.22 2.17
N VAL A 169 -1.56 4.09 2.66
CA VAL A 169 -2.03 2.76 2.31
C VAL A 169 -2.53 2.09 3.57
N SER A 170 -3.75 1.54 3.53
CA SER A 170 -4.34 0.81 4.65
C SER A 170 -5.00 -0.48 4.21
N ASP A 171 -5.07 -1.47 5.10
CA ASP A 171 -5.81 -2.72 4.88
C ASP A 171 -7.17 -2.73 5.61
N GLU A 172 -7.94 -3.81 5.41
CA GLU A 172 -9.24 -4.02 6.08
C GLU A 172 -9.12 -4.18 7.60
N SER A 173 -7.94 -4.56 8.09
CA SER A 173 -7.63 -4.69 9.53
C SER A 173 -7.21 -3.36 10.16
N SER A 174 -7.29 -2.25 9.40
CA SER A 174 -6.87 -0.90 9.82
C SER A 174 -5.37 -0.76 10.11
N CYS A 175 -4.54 -1.65 9.57
CA CYS A 175 -3.10 -1.40 9.52
C CYS A 175 -2.80 -0.36 8.46
N GLU A 176 -1.96 0.62 8.78
CA GLU A 176 -1.70 1.76 7.90
C GLU A 176 -0.20 2.03 7.76
N THR A 177 0.21 2.44 6.56
CA THR A 177 1.53 2.98 6.27
C THR A 177 1.41 4.24 5.43
N THR A 178 2.33 5.18 5.62
CA THR A 178 2.37 6.45 4.88
C THR A 178 3.74 6.65 4.28
N ILE A 179 3.78 6.87 2.97
CA ILE A 179 5.03 7.10 2.22
C ILE A 179 5.05 8.55 1.73
N TYR A 180 6.14 9.25 2.01
CA TYR A 180 6.36 10.64 1.59
C TYR A 180 7.28 10.66 0.37
N PHE A 181 7.03 11.57 -0.56
CA PHE A 181 7.86 11.78 -1.75
C PHE A 181 7.77 13.22 -2.25
N GLU A 182 8.66 13.57 -3.17
CA GLU A 182 8.71 14.90 -3.78
C GLU A 182 8.65 14.78 -5.30
N VAL A 183 7.80 15.59 -5.93
CA VAL A 183 7.85 15.84 -7.37
C VAL A 183 8.63 17.12 -7.56
N LYS A 184 9.75 17.05 -8.29
CA LYS A 184 10.57 18.22 -8.57
C LYS A 184 10.10 18.90 -9.84
N GLU A 185 10.52 20.16 -9.99
CA GLU A 185 10.56 20.79 -11.29
C GLU A 185 11.82 20.32 -12.03
N SER A 186 11.62 19.68 -13.18
CA SER A 186 12.66 19.45 -14.16
C SER A 186 12.78 20.69 -15.04
N SER A 187 13.91 21.38 -14.94
CA SER A 187 14.33 22.33 -15.95
C SER A 187 15.14 21.57 -17.00
N ASN A 188 14.87 21.85 -18.28
CA ASN A 188 15.73 21.38 -19.36
C ASN A 188 17.07 22.15 -19.26
N SER A 189 17.98 21.67 -18.41
CA SER A 189 19.31 22.26 -18.26
C SER A 189 20.32 21.77 -19.32
N ASP A 190 19.88 21.01 -20.32
CA ASP A 190 20.71 20.56 -21.45
C ASP A 190 20.26 21.14 -22.80
N TYR A 191 20.11 22.47 -22.89
CA TYR A 191 20.21 23.13 -24.19
C TYR A 191 21.69 23.19 -24.60
N SER A 192 22.19 22.17 -25.30
CA SER A 192 23.45 22.28 -26.05
C SER A 192 23.16 22.86 -27.43
N PHE A 193 23.40 24.17 -27.60
CA PHE A 193 23.46 24.77 -28.92
C PHE A 193 24.77 24.37 -29.58
N THR A 194 24.75 23.36 -30.46
CA THR A 194 25.92 23.02 -31.29
C THR A 194 25.84 23.85 -32.57
N ILE A 195 26.78 24.79 -32.75
CA ILE A 195 26.90 25.50 -34.03
C ILE A 195 27.36 24.48 -35.09
N PRO A 196 26.58 24.22 -36.16
CA PRO A 196 27.01 23.30 -37.20
C PRO A 196 28.24 23.88 -37.93
N ALA A 197 29.30 23.10 -38.02
CA ALA A 197 30.47 23.46 -38.81
C ALA A 197 30.06 23.56 -40.29
N LYS A 198 30.27 24.76 -40.88
CA LYS A 198 30.05 25.16 -42.28
C LYS A 198 28.60 25.37 -42.73
N LYS A 199 28.21 26.65 -42.79
CA LYS A 199 28.09 27.38 -44.07
C LYS A 199 28.00 28.89 -43.81
N SER A 200 29.01 29.61 -44.30
CA SER A 200 29.06 31.04 -44.64
C SER A 200 28.09 31.97 -43.90
N TYR A 201 28.52 32.53 -42.77
CA TYR A 201 27.88 33.71 -42.19
C TYR A 201 28.36 34.94 -42.98
N THR A 202 27.54 35.44 -43.89
CA THR A 202 27.86 36.64 -44.68
C THR A 202 27.87 37.89 -43.78
N SER A 203 29.07 38.43 -43.58
CA SER A 203 29.46 39.85 -43.45
C SER A 203 28.42 40.78 -42.83
N GLN A 204 28.45 41.12 -41.54
CA GLN A 204 29.38 42.14 -41.00
C GLN A 204 29.57 42.07 -39.46
N ILE A 205 29.04 41.08 -38.74
CA ILE A 205 29.07 41.08 -37.26
C ILE A 205 30.07 40.04 -36.66
N ILE A 206 30.58 39.09 -37.43
CA ILE A 206 31.54 38.07 -36.94
C ILE A 206 32.99 38.39 -37.33
N ALA A 207 33.26 39.55 -37.93
CA ALA A 207 34.60 39.90 -38.38
C ALA A 207 35.57 40.30 -37.23
N GLU A 208 35.09 40.45 -35.99
CA GLU A 208 35.94 40.89 -34.87
C GLU A 208 36.11 39.87 -33.74
N ASP A 209 35.32 38.79 -33.66
CA ASP A 209 35.54 37.76 -32.65
C ASP A 209 35.84 36.40 -33.29
N ASN A 210 37.08 35.94 -33.06
CA ASN A 210 37.63 34.71 -33.61
C ASN A 210 36.71 33.51 -33.27
N PRO A 211 36.12 32.81 -34.26
CA PRO A 211 35.20 31.69 -34.04
C PRO A 211 35.78 30.57 -33.16
N SER A 212 37.11 30.47 -33.10
CA SER A 212 37.86 29.52 -32.26
C SER A 212 37.63 29.71 -30.75
N LYS A 213 37.23 30.92 -30.32
CA LYS A 213 36.95 31.26 -28.91
C LYS A 213 35.71 30.56 -28.36
N TRP A 214 34.80 30.18 -29.25
CA TRP A 214 33.45 29.70 -28.92
C TRP A 214 33.27 28.20 -29.19
N MET A 215 34.14 27.59 -30.00
CA MET A 215 34.05 26.17 -30.35
C MET A 215 34.35 25.26 -29.15
N GLY A 216 33.45 24.31 -28.87
CA GLY A 216 33.62 23.30 -27.83
C GLY A 216 33.41 23.76 -26.39
N LYS A 217 33.07 25.05 -26.17
CA LYS A 217 32.70 25.56 -24.85
C LYS A 217 31.21 25.37 -24.59
N LYS A 218 30.88 24.99 -23.35
CA LYS A 218 29.52 25.06 -22.81
C LYS A 218 29.33 26.44 -22.17
N PHE A 219 28.19 27.05 -22.40
CA PHE A 219 27.84 28.36 -21.84
C PHE A 219 26.64 28.22 -20.91
N THR A 220 26.63 28.97 -19.81
CA THR A 220 25.44 29.09 -18.96
C THR A 220 24.42 30.05 -19.58
N LYS A 221 23.20 30.04 -19.04
CA LYS A 221 22.11 30.92 -19.50
C LYS A 221 22.46 32.40 -19.32
N GLU A 222 23.16 32.73 -18.24
CA GLU A 222 23.60 34.08 -17.91
C GLU A 222 24.69 34.54 -18.87
N GLU A 223 25.61 33.65 -19.25
CA GLU A 223 26.66 33.93 -20.24
C GLU A 223 26.06 34.18 -21.63
N LEU A 224 25.12 33.34 -22.08
CA LEU A 224 24.43 33.53 -23.37
C LEU A 224 23.62 34.83 -23.41
N LYS A 225 22.96 35.17 -22.29
CA LYS A 225 22.23 36.42 -22.15
C LYS A 225 23.17 37.63 -22.21
N ALA A 226 24.30 37.59 -21.51
CA ALA A 226 25.30 38.66 -21.54
C ALA A 226 25.88 38.89 -22.95
N ILE A 227 26.12 37.81 -23.70
CA ILE A 227 26.61 37.89 -25.08
C ILE A 227 25.54 38.50 -26.00
N ALA A 228 24.27 38.10 -25.85
CA ALA A 228 23.17 38.65 -26.63
C ALA A 228 22.97 40.15 -26.35
N ASP A 229 23.04 40.55 -25.07
CA ASP A 229 22.93 41.95 -24.64
C ASP A 229 24.11 42.78 -25.17
N GLU A 230 25.33 42.23 -25.16
CA GLU A 230 26.52 42.89 -25.74
C GLU A 230 26.37 43.11 -27.24
N ILE A 231 25.89 42.10 -27.99
CA ILE A 231 25.65 42.22 -29.43
C ILE A 231 24.56 43.24 -29.73
N ALA A 232 23.46 43.25 -28.97
CA ALA A 232 22.39 44.24 -29.10
C ALA A 232 22.90 45.67 -28.86
N SER A 233 23.71 45.89 -27.82
CA SER A 233 24.30 47.20 -27.51
C SER A 233 25.22 47.74 -28.61
N LYS A 234 25.87 46.84 -29.37
CA LYS A 234 26.71 47.19 -30.51
C LYS A 234 25.91 47.49 -31.77
N MET A 235 24.67 47.00 -31.87
CA MET A 235 23.75 47.30 -32.96
C MET A 235 23.01 48.63 -32.79
N GLU A 236 22.80 49.10 -31.55
CA GLU A 236 22.17 50.41 -31.28
C GLU A 236 23.11 51.61 -31.51
N ASN A 237 24.43 51.39 -31.56
CA ASN A 237 25.44 52.44 -31.73
C ASN A 237 25.98 52.58 -33.17
N LYS A 238 25.24 52.09 -34.18
CA LYS A 238 25.56 52.17 -35.61
C LYS A 238 24.38 52.72 -36.41
#